data_AF-A0A1A8JDA8-F1
#
_entry.id   AF-A0A1A8JDA8-F1
#
_cell.length_a   1.000
_cell.length_b   1.000
_cell.length_c   1.000
_cell.angle_alpha   90.00
_cell.angle_beta   90.00
_cell.angle_gamma   90.00
#
_symmetry.space_group_name_H-M   'P 1'
#
loop_
_entity.id
_entity.type
_entity.pdbx_description
1 polymer ?
#
loop_
_entity_poly.entity_id
_entity_poly.type
_entity_poly.pdbx_seq_one_letter_code
_entity_poly.pdbx_strand_id
1 'polypeptide(L)'
;MYEPQLAEMDGNGNMLPFPTGYLHMKFEDSQAVLDDYSDVVLYERGHLNPDQHQSTPHDRAATYTLTNVVPEIREFNIGPWREYEERIRVRLNNFCRGTAYIVTGVTTRGNMIHRNNQDRVAIPEDVWSAYCCTE
;
A
#
# COMPACT_ATOMS: atom_id res chain seq x y z
N MET A 1 -12.95 4.72 5.78
CA MET A 1 -11.71 3.93 5.65
C MET A 1 -11.24 3.61 7.06
N TYR A 2 -10.81 2.38 7.30
CA TYR A 2 -10.12 2.05 8.55
C TYR A 2 -8.62 2.11 8.29
N GLU A 3 -7.83 2.64 9.22
CA GLU A 3 -6.37 2.74 9.12
C GLU A 3 -5.75 2.38 10.48
N PRO A 4 -4.67 1.58 10.53
CA PRO A 4 -3.99 1.35 11.80
C PRO A 4 -3.26 2.64 12.19
N GLN A 5 -3.29 2.98 13.47
CA GLN A 5 -2.65 4.19 13.98
C GLN A 5 -1.21 3.91 14.41
N LEU A 6 -0.34 3.64 13.43
CA LEU A 6 1.07 3.25 13.69
C LEU A 6 1.86 4.32 14.47
N ALA A 7 1.41 5.57 14.39
CA ALA A 7 1.95 6.72 15.10
C ALA A 7 1.70 6.70 16.63
N GLU A 8 0.64 6.04 17.07
CA GLU A 8 0.26 6.00 18.48
C GLU A 8 0.98 4.84 19.17
N MET A 9 2.08 5.14 19.86
CA MET A 9 2.85 4.12 20.59
C MET A 9 2.03 3.39 21.67
N ASP A 10 1.04 4.08 22.26
CA ASP A 10 0.11 3.52 23.25
C ASP A 10 -1.20 3.03 22.62
N GLY A 11 -1.33 3.16 21.30
CA GLY A 11 -2.50 2.73 20.54
C GLY A 11 -2.63 1.21 20.51
N ASN A 12 -3.85 0.71 20.33
CA ASN A 12 -4.03 -0.71 20.07
C ASN A 12 -3.63 -1.03 18.62
N GLY A 13 -3.15 -2.26 18.37
CA GLY A 13 -2.78 -2.69 17.01
C GLY A 13 -3.95 -2.92 16.06
N ASN A 14 -5.16 -2.46 16.40
CA ASN A 14 -6.35 -2.68 15.60
C ASN A 14 -6.58 -1.53 14.62
N MET A 15 -7.19 -1.90 13.50
CA MET A 15 -7.71 -0.96 12.51
C MET A 15 -8.84 -0.12 13.13
N LEU A 16 -8.72 1.21 13.09
CA LEU A 16 -9.75 2.13 13.57
C LEU A 16 -10.28 2.98 12.42
N PRO A 17 -11.56 3.41 12.45
CA PRO A 17 -12.06 4.37 11.48
C PRO A 17 -11.14 5.59 11.44
N PHE A 18 -10.81 6.06 10.24
CA PHE A 18 -10.00 7.26 10.10
C PHE A 18 -10.69 8.43 10.85
N PRO A 19 -9.98 9.16 11.73
CA PRO A 19 -10.59 10.17 12.58
C PRO A 19 -11.31 11.24 11.74
N THR A 20 -12.56 11.57 12.09
CA THR A 20 -13.36 12.62 11.44
C THR A 20 -13.37 13.95 12.20
N GLY A 21 -12.40 14.17 13.09
CA GLY A 21 -12.26 15.37 13.93
C GLY A 21 -10.86 15.96 13.88
N TYR A 22 -10.51 16.78 14.87
CA TYR A 22 -9.15 17.33 15.02
C TYR A 22 -8.16 16.16 15.12
N LEU A 23 -7.42 15.88 14.04
CA LEU A 23 -6.31 14.94 14.10
C LEU A 23 -5.36 15.51 15.14
N HIS A 24 -5.12 14.76 16.22
CA HIS A 24 -4.00 15.09 17.07
C HIS A 24 -2.79 15.23 16.15
N MET A 25 -2.14 16.40 16.16
CA MET A 25 -1.16 16.88 15.16
C MET A 25 0.06 15.97 14.91
N LYS A 26 0.08 14.73 15.41
CA LYS A 26 1.17 13.75 15.29
C LYS A 26 0.96 12.70 14.19
N PHE A 27 -0.26 12.53 13.68
CA PHE A 27 -0.53 11.47 12.71
C PHE A 27 0.14 11.74 11.37
N GLU A 28 -0.06 12.95 10.84
CA GLU A 28 0.61 13.32 9.60
C GLU A 28 2.14 13.28 9.76
N ASP A 29 2.69 13.67 10.90
CA ASP A 29 4.15 13.64 11.13
C ASP A 29 4.80 12.25 10.98
N SER A 30 4.02 11.17 11.07
CA SER A 30 4.57 9.81 11.18
C SER A 30 3.92 8.77 10.27
N GLN A 31 2.78 9.09 9.64
CA GLN A 31 2.14 8.24 8.65
C GLN A 31 1.52 9.05 7.51
N ALA A 32 1.33 8.40 6.37
CA ALA A 32 0.63 8.99 5.24
C ALA A 32 -0.86 9.19 5.57
N VAL A 33 -1.44 10.26 5.05
CA VAL A 33 -2.88 10.54 5.11
C VAL A 33 -3.44 10.74 3.70
N LEU A 34 -4.77 10.70 3.55
CA LEU A 34 -5.41 10.83 2.23
C LEU A 34 -5.02 12.14 1.51
N ASP A 35 -4.85 13.22 2.26
CA ASP A 35 -4.45 14.53 1.74
C ASP A 35 -3.01 14.54 1.19
N ASP A 36 -2.17 13.53 1.49
CA ASP A 36 -0.86 13.39 0.83
C ASP A 36 -1.01 12.98 -0.64
N TYR A 37 -2.16 12.39 -1.02
CA TYR A 37 -2.42 11.87 -2.36
C TYR A 37 -3.42 12.71 -3.17
N SER A 38 -4.04 13.74 -2.57
CA SER A 38 -5.13 14.51 -3.23
C SER A 38 -4.64 15.43 -4.35
N ASP A 39 -3.46 16.03 -4.21
CA ASP A 39 -2.97 17.08 -5.11
C ASP A 39 -1.85 16.60 -6.06
N VAL A 40 -1.58 15.29 -6.10
CA VAL A 40 -0.51 14.70 -6.93
C VAL A 40 -1.08 14.07 -8.21
N VAL A 41 -1.21 14.86 -9.27
CA VAL A 41 -1.85 14.43 -10.53
C VAL A 41 -1.17 13.24 -11.21
N LEU A 42 0.15 13.08 -11.04
CA LEU A 42 0.93 12.03 -11.69
C LEU A 42 0.83 10.66 -10.99
N TYR A 43 0.54 10.66 -9.69
CA TYR A 43 0.66 9.46 -8.85
C TYR A 43 -0.72 8.98 -8.41
N GLU A 44 -0.91 7.66 -8.51
CA GLU A 44 -2.02 6.96 -7.90
C GLU A 44 -1.56 6.22 -6.64
N ARG A 45 -2.54 5.75 -5.87
CA ARG A 45 -2.33 4.87 -4.73
C ARG A 45 -2.15 3.45 -5.24
N GLY A 46 -0.89 3.03 -5.43
CA GLY A 46 -0.52 1.67 -5.81
C GLY A 46 -0.49 0.75 -4.61
N HIS A 47 -1.16 -0.40 -4.69
CA HIS A 47 -1.21 -1.37 -3.61
C HIS A 47 0.04 -2.27 -3.63
N LEU A 48 0.66 -2.48 -2.47
CA LEU A 48 1.75 -3.46 -2.33
C LEU A 48 1.21 -4.89 -2.21
N ASN A 49 0.16 -5.07 -1.40
CA ASN A 49 -0.64 -6.29 -1.34
C ASN A 49 -1.94 -6.08 -2.12
N PRO A 50 -2.10 -6.64 -3.34
CA PRO A 50 -3.26 -6.37 -4.17
C PRO A 50 -4.52 -7.09 -3.69
N ASP A 51 -5.67 -6.43 -3.87
CA ASP A 51 -6.98 -6.99 -3.52
C ASP A 51 -7.33 -8.26 -4.34
N GLN A 52 -6.78 -8.38 -5.54
CA GLN A 52 -6.95 -9.53 -6.44
C GLN A 52 -6.37 -10.83 -5.87
N HIS A 53 -5.46 -10.75 -4.90
CA HIS A 53 -4.90 -11.90 -4.21
C HIS A 53 -5.71 -12.28 -2.97
N GLN A 54 -6.75 -11.50 -2.62
CA GLN A 54 -7.56 -11.68 -1.42
C GLN A 54 -8.92 -12.33 -1.72
N SER A 55 -9.34 -13.24 -0.83
CA SER A 55 -10.50 -14.10 -1.03
C SER A 55 -11.82 -13.49 -0.54
N THR A 56 -11.84 -12.89 0.64
CA THR A 56 -13.06 -12.34 1.25
C THR A 56 -13.18 -10.83 1.02
N PRO A 57 -14.40 -10.27 1.05
CA PRO A 57 -14.58 -8.82 0.99
C PRO A 57 -13.88 -8.06 2.12
N HIS A 58 -13.73 -8.68 3.30
CA HIS A 58 -13.04 -8.05 4.42
C HIS A 58 -11.53 -7.98 4.19
N ASP A 59 -10.92 -9.08 3.69
CA ASP A 59 -9.49 -9.12 3.36
C ASP A 59 -9.17 -8.14 2.23
N ARG A 60 -10.05 -8.05 1.21
CA ARG A 60 -9.94 -7.04 0.16
C ARG A 60 -10.03 -5.63 0.72
N ALA A 61 -10.98 -5.35 1.60
CA ALA A 61 -11.11 -4.01 2.19
C ALA A 61 -9.86 -3.61 2.99
N ALA A 62 -9.18 -4.57 3.63
CA ALA A 62 -7.94 -4.32 4.38
C ALA A 62 -6.75 -3.91 3.49
N THR A 63 -6.76 -4.22 2.19
CA THR A 63 -5.67 -3.81 1.28
C THR A 63 -5.73 -2.33 0.91
N TYR A 64 -6.87 -1.66 1.09
CA TYR A 64 -7.06 -0.24 0.75
C TYR A 64 -6.57 0.73 1.84
N THR A 65 -5.82 0.22 2.81
CA THR A 65 -5.18 1.01 3.87
C THR A 65 -3.95 1.72 3.32
N LEU A 66 -3.62 2.89 3.86
CA LEU A 66 -2.46 3.67 3.44
C LEU A 66 -1.14 2.99 3.82
N THR A 67 -1.11 2.17 4.87
CA THR A 67 0.04 1.31 5.20
C THR A 67 0.39 0.27 4.12
N ASN A 68 -0.54 -0.03 3.22
CA ASN A 68 -0.35 -0.95 2.11
C ASN A 68 -0.19 -0.23 0.76
N VAL A 69 -0.05 1.09 0.77
CA VAL A 69 -0.08 1.91 -0.44
C VAL A 69 1.19 2.73 -0.59
N VAL A 70 1.67 2.82 -1.81
CA VAL A 70 2.76 3.72 -2.22
C VAL A 70 2.33 4.56 -3.42
N PRO A 71 2.95 5.73 -3.65
CA PRO A 71 2.74 6.50 -4.87
C PRO A 71 3.26 5.74 -6.08
N GLU A 72 2.40 5.43 -7.05
CA GLU A 72 2.80 4.82 -8.31
C GLU A 72 2.37 5.68 -9.49
N ILE A 73 3.19 5.75 -10.52
CA ILE A 73 2.79 6.42 -11.77
C ILE A 73 1.59 5.67 -12.34
N ARG A 74 0.52 6.40 -12.67
CA ARG A 74 -0.75 5.82 -13.13
C ARG A 74 -0.57 4.79 -14.24
N GLU A 75 0.18 5.13 -15.28
CA GLU A 75 0.42 4.27 -16.44
C GLU A 75 1.20 3.00 -16.08
N PHE A 76 2.07 3.06 -15.06
CA PHE A 76 2.77 1.90 -14.54
C PHE A 76 1.81 0.98 -13.78
N ASN A 77 1.04 1.55 -12.83
CA ASN A 77 0.09 0.84 -11.98
C ASN A 77 -0.95 0.07 -12.82
N ILE A 78 -1.67 0.77 -13.72
CA ILE A 78 -2.75 0.15 -14.50
C ILE A 78 -2.26 -0.70 -15.70
N GLY A 79 -0.97 -0.61 -16.03
CA GLY A 79 -0.37 -1.26 -17.18
C GLY A 79 0.57 -2.39 -16.74
N PRO A 80 1.91 -2.22 -16.86
CA PRO A 80 2.88 -3.27 -16.57
C PRO A 80 2.76 -3.89 -15.18
N TRP A 81 2.47 -3.10 -14.14
CA TRP A 81 2.38 -3.62 -12.78
C TRP A 81 1.17 -4.53 -12.59
N ARG A 82 -0.03 -4.09 -12.99
CA ARG A 82 -1.23 -4.94 -13.01
C ARG A 82 -1.03 -6.25 -13.80
N GLU A 83 -0.36 -6.19 -14.95
CA GLU A 83 -0.05 -7.39 -15.74
C GLU A 83 0.91 -8.35 -15.01
N TYR A 84 1.86 -7.79 -14.24
CA TYR A 84 2.78 -8.55 -13.41
C TYR A 84 2.07 -9.22 -12.22
N GLU A 85 1.20 -8.49 -11.51
CA GLU A 85 0.39 -9.02 -10.41
C GLU A 85 -0.51 -10.18 -10.85
N GLU A 86 -1.16 -10.03 -12.01
CA GLU A 86 -2.00 -11.06 -12.63
C GLU A 86 -1.18 -12.30 -12.99
N ARG A 87 0.04 -12.11 -13.51
CA ARG A 87 0.95 -13.22 -13.83
C ARG A 87 1.36 -14.00 -12.59
N ILE A 88 1.67 -13.31 -11.49
CA ILE A 88 1.95 -13.95 -10.20
C ILE A 88 0.72 -14.73 -9.74
N ARG A 89 -0.46 -14.12 -9.76
CA ARG A 89 -1.73 -14.76 -9.36
C ARG A 89 -1.97 -16.06 -10.13
N VAL A 90 -1.89 -16.02 -11.45
CA VAL A 90 -2.05 -17.21 -12.31
C VAL A 90 -1.00 -18.27 -12.00
N ARG A 91 0.26 -17.86 -11.79
CA ARG A 91 1.34 -18.80 -11.47
C ARG A 91 1.12 -19.49 -10.13
N LEU A 92 0.77 -18.74 -9.08
CA LEU A 92 0.53 -19.31 -7.76
C LEU A 92 -0.67 -20.27 -7.79
N ASN A 93 -1.77 -19.89 -8.45
CA ASN A 93 -2.96 -20.75 -8.58
C ASN A 93 -2.69 -22.06 -9.32
N ASN A 94 -1.81 -22.04 -10.33
CA ASN A 94 -1.55 -23.22 -11.16
C ASN A 94 -0.47 -24.14 -10.59
N PHE A 95 0.52 -23.59 -9.87
CA PHE A 95 1.73 -24.32 -9.51
C PHE A 95 1.91 -24.53 -8.01
N CYS A 96 1.22 -23.77 -7.15
CA CYS A 96 1.33 -23.94 -5.71
C CYS A 96 0.20 -24.84 -5.21
N ARG A 97 0.57 -25.97 -4.61
CA ARG A 97 -0.38 -26.98 -4.13
C ARG A 97 -0.87 -26.73 -2.70
N GLY A 98 -0.15 -25.89 -1.96
CA GLY A 98 -0.49 -25.44 -0.62
C GLY A 98 -0.46 -23.92 -0.49
N THR A 99 -0.12 -23.42 0.70
CA THR A 99 -0.07 -21.99 0.98
C THR A 99 1.07 -21.32 0.20
N ALA A 100 0.69 -20.32 -0.60
CA ALA A 100 1.61 -19.39 -1.22
C ALA A 100 1.85 -18.17 -0.32
N TYR A 101 3.09 -17.71 -0.28
CA TYR A 101 3.51 -16.51 0.42
C TYR A 101 4.05 -15.52 -0.61
N ILE A 102 3.66 -14.25 -0.50
CA ILE A 102 4.18 -13.16 -1.31
C ILE A 102 4.69 -12.07 -0.36
N VAL A 103 5.84 -11.53 -0.67
CA VAL A 103 6.37 -10.31 -0.08
C VAL A 103 6.55 -9.31 -1.21
N THR A 104 5.84 -8.18 -1.13
CA THR A 104 6.02 -7.05 -2.03
C THR A 104 6.69 -5.92 -1.24
N GLY A 105 7.62 -5.23 -1.89
CA GLY A 105 8.31 -4.10 -1.29
C GLY A 105 8.74 -3.08 -2.34
N VAL A 106 9.32 -1.99 -1.85
CA VAL A 106 9.79 -0.89 -2.69
C VAL A 106 11.21 -0.49 -2.31
N THR A 107 11.93 0.06 -3.29
CA THR A 107 13.18 0.79 -3.08
C THR A 107 12.94 2.27 -3.32
N THR A 108 13.70 3.15 -2.67
CA THR A 108 13.55 4.61 -2.82
C THR A 108 14.92 5.25 -3.05
N ARG A 109 14.95 6.34 -3.84
CA ARG A 109 16.16 7.18 -4.05
C ARG A 109 16.06 8.58 -3.47
N GLY A 110 15.09 8.80 -2.58
CA GLY A 110 14.86 10.10 -1.94
C GLY A 110 13.89 11.02 -2.69
N ASN A 111 13.20 10.53 -3.73
CA ASN A 111 12.05 11.25 -4.30
C ASN A 111 10.89 11.19 -3.31
N MET A 112 10.24 12.31 -3.06
CA MET A 112 9.18 12.44 -2.06
C MET A 112 8.02 13.25 -2.63
N ILE A 113 6.78 12.86 -2.31
CA ILE A 113 5.63 13.76 -2.41
C ILE A 113 5.85 14.89 -1.40
N HIS A 114 5.70 16.12 -1.89
CA HIS A 114 5.77 17.32 -1.07
C HIS A 114 4.37 17.87 -0.81
N ARG A 115 4.04 18.14 0.46
CA ARG A 115 2.81 18.84 0.87
C ARG A 115 3.18 19.86 1.92
N ASN A 116 2.61 21.07 1.84
CA ASN A 116 2.85 22.15 2.82
C ASN A 116 4.35 22.40 3.10
N ASN A 117 5.17 22.33 2.05
CA ASN A 117 6.63 22.51 2.12
C ASN A 117 7.36 21.50 3.03
N GLN A 118 6.81 20.28 3.14
CA GLN A 118 7.42 19.15 3.85
C GLN A 118 7.46 17.92 2.95
N ASP A 119 8.51 17.11 3.11
CA ASP A 119 8.58 15.76 2.57
C ASP A 119 7.61 14.86 3.34
N ARG A 120 6.72 14.18 2.62
CA ARG A 120 5.64 13.39 3.22
C ARG A 120 5.79 11.91 2.95
N VAL A 121 5.61 11.53 1.68
CA VAL A 121 5.52 10.12 1.26
C VAL A 121 6.62 9.84 0.26
N ALA A 122 7.42 8.82 0.51
CA ALA A 122 8.47 8.42 -0.41
C ALA A 122 7.87 7.85 -1.70
N ILE A 123 8.39 8.32 -2.84
CA ILE A 123 8.04 7.83 -4.16
C ILE A 123 9.01 6.67 -4.47
N PRO A 124 8.50 5.45 -4.67
CA PRO A 124 9.30 4.31 -5.09
C PRO A 124 10.10 4.59 -6.35
N GLU A 125 11.32 4.07 -6.40
CA GLU A 125 12.05 3.90 -7.66
C GLU A 125 11.70 2.56 -8.29
N ASP A 126 11.81 1.48 -7.52
CA ASP A 126 11.44 0.14 -7.95
C ASP A 126 10.37 -0.43 -7.01
N VAL A 127 9.46 -1.21 -7.59
CA VAL A 127 8.52 -2.08 -6.87
C VAL A 127 8.88 -3.52 -7.23
N TRP A 128 8.93 -4.40 -6.24
CA TRP A 128 9.32 -5.79 -6.43
C TRP A 128 8.44 -6.72 -5.61
N SER A 129 8.23 -7.93 -6.12
CA SER A 129 7.61 -9.02 -5.38
C SER A 129 8.47 -10.27 -5.41
N ALA A 130 8.56 -10.95 -4.26
CA ALA A 130 9.12 -12.27 -4.12
C ALA A 130 8.02 -13.21 -3.60
N TYR A 131 7.95 -14.42 -4.14
CA TYR A 131 6.95 -15.40 -3.70
C TYR A 131 7.58 -16.77 -3.43
N CYS A 132 6.96 -17.52 -2.53
CA CYS A 132 7.37 -18.86 -2.15
C CYS A 132 6.13 -19.75 -1.96
N CYS A 133 6.27 -21.03 -2.29
CA CYS A 133 5.26 -22.05 -2.01
C CYS A 133 5.91 -23.12 -1.16
N THR A 134 5.26 -23.47 -0.05
CA THR A 134 5.87 -24.28 1.01
C THR A 134 5.68 -25.79 0.82
N GLU A 135 4.92 -26.18 -0.22
CA GLU A 135 4.58 -27.56 -0.57
C GLU A 135 4.76 -27.83 -2.06
#